data_AF-A0A0F4GA10-F1
#
_entry.id   AF-A0A0F4GA10-F1
#
_cell.length_a   1.000
_cell.length_b   1.000
_cell.length_c   1.000
_cell.angle_alpha   90.00
_cell.angle_beta   90.00
_cell.angle_gamma   90.00
#
_symmetry.space_group_name_H-M   'P 1'
#
loop_
_entity.id
_entity.type
_entity.pdbx_description
1 polymer ?
#
loop_
_entity_poly.entity_id
_entity_poly.type
_entity_poly.pdbx_seq_one_letter_code
_entity_poly.pdbx_strand_id
1 'polypeptide(L)'
;MKSARAILFAAVAAALPSPVPNGNGLQGTPENPLKFSAQALRSASPIHYATVNAHGKAFWIGKDAKTYNPLDNNTCTVDTNTTTFSYINGQGQVSLSTQVPGGQQIYVKDDGQLRFTGPHSVATDGNATFTGFGIAYDAKLQFENSDWLACLGGSISPANFQIYAASRVPVDRIPEDCLSFIWHDVYNQNATAAWQYE
;
A
#
# COMPACT_ATOMS: atom_id res chain seq x y z
N MET A 1 13.98 -46.61 -47.90
CA MET A 1 13.69 -45.18 -47.66
C MET A 1 12.72 -45.06 -46.49
N LYS A 2 13.21 -44.74 -45.28
CA LYS A 2 12.37 -44.33 -44.15
C LYS A 2 13.08 -43.16 -43.46
N SER A 3 12.58 -41.95 -43.69
CA SER A 3 13.10 -40.71 -43.11
C SER A 3 12.80 -40.64 -41.62
N ALA A 4 13.81 -40.37 -40.81
CA ALA A 4 13.64 -39.90 -39.44
C ALA A 4 13.60 -38.38 -39.45
N ARG A 5 12.51 -37.79 -38.94
CA ARG A 5 12.41 -36.35 -38.67
C ARG A 5 12.77 -36.11 -37.20
N ALA A 6 13.89 -35.43 -36.98
CA ALA A 6 14.26 -34.93 -35.67
C ALA A 6 13.46 -33.64 -35.38
N ILE A 7 12.75 -33.61 -34.25
CA ILE A 7 12.09 -32.41 -33.73
C ILE A 7 13.07 -31.77 -32.74
N LEU A 8 13.59 -30.59 -33.09
CA LEU A 8 14.34 -29.77 -32.14
C LEU A 8 13.36 -29.06 -31.20
N PHE A 9 13.49 -29.30 -29.90
CA PHE A 9 12.88 -28.47 -28.86
C PHE A 9 13.78 -27.24 -28.63
N ALA A 10 13.28 -26.06 -28.95
CA ALA A 10 13.92 -24.81 -28.55
C ALA A 10 13.67 -24.56 -27.06
N ALA A 11 14.73 -24.57 -26.26
CA ALA A 11 14.67 -24.16 -24.86
C ALA A 11 14.51 -22.65 -24.77
N VAL A 12 13.34 -22.18 -24.32
CA VAL A 12 13.14 -20.77 -23.97
C VAL A 12 13.73 -20.58 -22.57
N ALA A 13 14.87 -19.91 -22.48
CA ALA A 13 15.44 -19.49 -21.20
C ALA A 13 14.51 -18.43 -20.59
N ALA A 14 13.83 -18.78 -19.49
CA ALA A 14 13.15 -17.80 -18.66
C ALA A 14 14.22 -16.87 -18.06
N ALA A 15 14.19 -15.59 -18.43
CA ALA A 15 15.01 -14.58 -17.79
C ALA A 15 14.55 -14.46 -16.33
N LEU A 16 15.33 -15.02 -15.40
CA LEU A 16 15.17 -14.71 -13.98
C LEU A 16 15.45 -13.21 -13.80
N PRO A 17 14.64 -12.48 -13.01
CA PRO A 17 14.97 -11.10 -12.68
C PRO A 17 16.34 -11.07 -12.01
N SER A 18 17.20 -10.18 -12.50
CA SER A 18 18.54 -9.97 -11.94
C SER A 18 18.45 -9.67 -10.44
N PRO A 19 19.24 -10.34 -9.58
CA PRO A 19 19.37 -9.91 -8.20
C PRO A 19 19.95 -8.48 -8.20
N VAL A 20 19.16 -7.52 -7.72
CA VAL A 20 19.61 -6.14 -7.57
C VAL A 20 20.76 -6.15 -6.53
N PRO A 21 21.96 -5.64 -6.86
CA PRO A 21 23.08 -5.63 -5.93
C PRO A 21 22.75 -4.84 -4.66
N ASN A 22 23.02 -5.45 -3.50
CA ASN A 22 22.92 -4.83 -2.18
C ASN A 22 23.87 -3.61 -2.08
N GLY A 23 23.33 -2.43 -2.31
CA GLY A 23 23.96 -1.19 -1.85
C GLY A 23 23.13 -0.62 -0.71
N ASN A 24 23.52 -0.86 0.55
CA ASN A 24 23.10 -0.17 1.81
C ASN A 24 21.68 0.41 1.93
N GLY A 25 20.71 -0.10 1.17
CA GLY A 25 19.33 0.32 1.18
C GLY A 25 18.54 -0.53 2.17
N LEU A 26 17.49 0.06 2.74
CA LEU A 26 16.49 -0.70 3.49
C LEU A 26 15.92 -1.79 2.56
N GLN A 27 16.12 -3.06 2.93
CA GLN A 27 15.60 -4.22 2.21
C GLN A 27 14.54 -4.92 3.06
N GLY A 28 13.33 -5.00 2.54
CA GLY A 28 12.24 -5.81 3.08
C GLY A 28 12.27 -7.19 2.46
N THR A 29 12.46 -8.20 3.30
CA THR A 29 12.38 -9.62 2.93
C THR A 29 11.08 -10.23 3.48
N PRO A 30 10.67 -11.44 3.05
CA PRO A 30 9.53 -12.13 3.65
C PRO A 30 9.66 -12.35 5.16
N GLU A 31 10.87 -12.61 5.65
CA GLU A 31 11.17 -12.83 7.06
C GLU A 31 11.24 -11.51 7.85
N ASN A 32 11.64 -10.43 7.18
CA ASN A 32 11.73 -9.10 7.77
C ASN A 32 11.24 -8.03 6.77
N PRO A 33 9.92 -7.86 6.61
CA PRO A 33 9.36 -6.85 5.72
C PRO A 33 9.70 -5.45 6.19
N LEU A 34 9.79 -4.49 5.26
CA LEU A 34 9.89 -3.08 5.65
C LEU A 34 8.63 -2.64 6.35
N LYS A 35 8.78 -2.04 7.52
CA LYS A 35 7.69 -1.34 8.21
C LYS A 35 7.87 0.17 8.14
N PHE A 36 6.79 0.86 7.84
CA PHE A 36 6.77 2.32 7.76
C PHE A 36 5.40 2.88 8.10
N SER A 37 5.38 4.13 8.54
CA SER A 37 4.18 4.98 8.46
C SER A 37 4.27 5.87 7.22
N ALA A 38 3.17 6.50 6.87
CA ALA A 38 3.06 7.28 5.64
C ALA A 38 2.83 8.75 5.96
N GLN A 39 3.57 9.62 5.26
CA GLN A 39 3.46 11.07 5.39
C GLN A 39 3.24 11.72 4.02
N ALA A 40 2.32 12.68 3.95
CA ALA A 40 2.04 13.39 2.71
C ALA A 40 2.98 14.60 2.53
N LEU A 41 3.76 14.62 1.44
CA LEU A 41 4.57 15.77 1.06
C LEU A 41 3.87 16.56 -0.06
N ARG A 42 3.42 17.76 0.30
CA ARG A 42 2.82 18.74 -0.59
C ARG A 42 2.95 20.13 0.02
N SER A 43 4.01 20.86 -0.34
CA SER A 43 4.28 22.17 0.27
C SER A 43 3.10 23.15 0.11
N ALA A 44 2.96 24.06 1.08
CA ALA A 44 1.90 25.07 1.12
C ALA A 44 0.47 24.49 1.01
N SER A 45 0.22 23.38 1.71
CA SER A 45 -1.05 22.66 1.67
C SER A 45 -1.46 22.19 3.06
N PRO A 46 -2.77 22.09 3.37
CA PRO A 46 -3.24 21.57 4.67
C PRO A 46 -2.83 20.11 4.94
N ILE A 47 -2.46 19.34 3.91
CA ILE A 47 -2.03 17.95 4.05
C ILE A 47 -0.51 17.80 4.21
N HIS A 48 0.28 18.88 4.14
CA HIS A 48 1.73 18.77 4.23
C HIS A 48 2.15 18.20 5.59
N TYR A 49 2.96 17.15 5.57
CA TYR A 49 3.41 16.38 6.73
C TYR A 49 2.32 15.65 7.51
N ALA A 50 1.08 15.66 7.03
CA ALA A 50 0.00 14.90 7.64
C ALA A 50 0.17 13.39 7.35
N THR A 51 -0.30 12.56 8.28
CA THR A 51 -0.18 11.11 8.20
C THR A 51 -1.30 10.50 7.36
N VAL A 52 -0.99 9.40 6.65
CA VAL A 52 -2.00 8.57 5.99
C VAL A 52 -2.35 7.38 6.88
N ASN A 53 -3.63 7.26 7.22
CA ASN A 53 -4.15 6.24 8.14
C ASN A 53 -5.31 5.44 7.53
N ALA A 54 -5.38 4.15 7.90
CA ALA A 54 -6.42 3.20 7.56
C ALA A 54 -7.66 3.42 8.44
N HIS A 55 -8.79 3.70 7.83
CA HIS A 55 -10.07 3.89 8.51
C HIS A 55 -11.24 3.55 7.57
N GLY A 56 -12.15 2.68 8.00
CA GLY A 56 -13.33 2.28 7.24
C GLY A 56 -13.00 1.62 5.89
N LYS A 57 -12.05 0.68 5.88
CA LYS A 57 -11.56 -0.01 4.67
C LYS A 57 -10.98 0.91 3.58
N ALA A 58 -10.59 2.13 3.94
CA ALA A 58 -9.96 3.12 3.06
C ALA A 58 -8.80 3.81 3.78
N PHE A 59 -7.99 4.56 3.01
CA PHE A 59 -6.91 5.37 3.55
C PHE A 59 -7.26 6.86 3.52
N TRP A 60 -6.84 7.56 4.56
CA TRP A 60 -7.25 8.92 4.86
C TRP A 60 -6.12 9.77 5.40
N ILE A 61 -6.13 11.05 5.05
CA ILE A 61 -5.44 12.11 5.78
C ILE A 61 -6.48 12.87 6.59
N GLY A 62 -6.16 13.20 7.85
CA GLY A 62 -7.07 13.90 8.78
C GLY A 62 -7.90 12.98 9.67
N LYS A 63 -7.81 11.66 9.46
CA LYS A 63 -8.40 10.65 10.36
C LYS A 63 -7.30 9.88 11.09
N ASP A 64 -7.59 9.52 12.33
CA ASP A 64 -6.81 8.50 13.05
C ASP A 64 -7.08 7.13 12.45
N ALA A 65 -6.11 6.22 12.59
CA ALA A 65 -6.33 4.83 12.25
C ALA A 65 -7.42 4.23 13.16
N LYS A 66 -8.26 3.38 12.58
CA LYS A 66 -9.26 2.62 13.33
C LYS A 66 -8.81 1.17 13.42
N THR A 67 -8.69 0.66 14.64
CA THR A 67 -8.27 -0.71 14.91
C THR A 67 -9.30 -1.43 15.78
N TYR A 68 -9.20 -2.76 15.79
CA TYR A 68 -9.98 -3.59 16.67
C TYR A 68 -9.15 -4.78 17.13
N ASN A 69 -9.25 -5.12 18.42
CA ASN A 69 -8.67 -6.32 18.98
C ASN A 69 -9.78 -7.14 19.67
N PRO A 70 -10.12 -8.34 19.17
CA PRO A 70 -11.12 -9.21 19.78
C PRO A 70 -10.59 -10.00 20.98
N LEU A 71 -9.28 -9.95 21.28
CA LEU A 71 -8.68 -10.74 22.34
C LEU A 71 -8.69 -9.96 23.67
N ASP A 72 -9.43 -10.47 24.65
CA ASP A 72 -9.46 -9.98 26.04
C ASP A 72 -8.21 -10.42 26.83
N ASN A 73 -7.02 -10.30 26.24
CA ASN A 73 -5.78 -10.55 26.95
C ASN A 73 -4.80 -9.39 26.77
N ASN A 74 -4.24 -8.91 27.89
CA ASN A 74 -3.23 -7.85 27.95
C ASN A 74 -1.90 -8.20 27.22
N THR A 75 -1.87 -9.31 26.47
CA THR A 75 -0.71 -9.83 25.73
C THR A 75 -0.73 -9.47 24.24
N CYS A 76 -1.84 -8.92 23.74
CA CYS A 76 -1.96 -8.51 22.34
C CYS A 76 -1.93 -6.98 22.24
N THR A 77 -0.89 -6.46 21.60
CA THR A 77 -0.62 -5.02 21.39
C THR A 77 -1.62 -4.39 20.40
N VAL A 78 -1.67 -3.07 20.27
CA VAL A 78 -2.47 -2.10 21.05
C VAL A 78 -3.44 -1.50 20.02
N ASP A 79 -4.62 -1.04 20.43
CA ASP A 79 -5.32 -0.09 19.57
C ASP A 79 -4.38 1.09 19.25
N THR A 80 -4.24 1.40 17.97
CA THR A 80 -3.32 2.45 17.50
C THR A 80 -4.10 3.45 16.67
N ASN A 81 -3.79 4.73 16.87
CA ASN A 81 -4.30 5.82 16.04
C ASN A 81 -3.45 6.06 14.78
N THR A 82 -2.43 5.22 14.54
CA THR A 82 -1.55 5.30 13.36
C THR A 82 -1.52 3.99 12.59
N THR A 83 -1.32 4.09 11.28
CA THR A 83 -1.17 2.94 10.40
C THR A 83 0.29 2.59 10.15
N THR A 84 0.60 1.31 10.34
CA THR A 84 1.88 0.71 9.98
C THR A 84 1.69 -0.15 8.74
N PHE A 85 2.44 0.16 7.70
CA PHE A 85 2.47 -0.57 6.44
C PHE A 85 3.59 -1.61 6.46
N SER A 86 3.45 -2.64 5.62
CA SER A 86 4.42 -3.71 5.42
C SER A 86 4.70 -3.88 3.94
N TYR A 87 5.98 -3.92 3.56
CA TYR A 87 6.40 -4.05 2.16
C TYR A 87 7.58 -5.01 2.01
N ILE A 88 7.50 -5.87 0.99
CA ILE A 88 8.56 -6.79 0.59
C ILE A 88 9.04 -6.37 -0.79
N ASN A 89 10.35 -6.16 -0.95
CA ASN A 89 10.92 -5.71 -2.21
C ASN A 89 10.61 -6.69 -3.35
N GLY A 90 10.24 -6.14 -4.51
CA GLY A 90 10.04 -6.91 -5.74
C GLY A 90 8.70 -7.65 -5.83
N GLN A 91 7.86 -7.66 -4.80
CA GLN A 91 6.53 -8.29 -4.87
C GLN A 91 5.48 -7.40 -5.54
N GLY A 92 5.71 -6.09 -5.59
CA GLY A 92 4.75 -5.14 -6.15
C GLY A 92 3.49 -4.97 -5.31
N GLN A 93 3.51 -5.41 -4.04
CA GLN A 93 2.38 -5.47 -3.12
C GLN A 93 2.72 -4.73 -1.82
N VAL A 94 1.73 -4.11 -1.19
CA VAL A 94 1.81 -3.54 0.16
C VAL A 94 0.72 -4.19 1.01
N SER A 95 1.01 -4.44 2.28
CA SER A 95 0.04 -4.95 3.26
C SER A 95 0.00 -4.06 4.48
N LEU A 96 -1.05 -4.22 5.29
CA LEU A 96 -1.08 -3.64 6.63
C LEU A 96 -0.29 -4.54 7.59
N SER A 97 0.47 -3.93 8.49
CA SER A 97 1.19 -4.67 9.54
C SER A 97 0.21 -5.08 10.62
N THR A 98 -0.34 -6.28 10.49
CA THR A 98 -1.40 -6.83 11.36
C THR A 98 -1.01 -8.18 11.97
N GLN A 99 -1.59 -8.52 13.12
CA GLN A 99 -1.43 -9.85 13.74
C GLN A 99 -2.53 -10.84 13.34
N VAL A 100 -3.65 -10.35 12.81
CA VAL A 100 -4.78 -11.19 12.40
C VAL A 100 -4.36 -12.27 11.37
N PRO A 101 -4.70 -13.55 11.57
CA PRO A 101 -4.44 -14.61 10.60
C PRO A 101 -4.96 -14.28 9.20
N GLY A 102 -4.09 -14.43 8.19
CA GLY A 102 -4.36 -14.05 6.80
C GLY A 102 -4.04 -12.60 6.47
N GLY A 103 -3.79 -11.76 7.47
CA GLY A 103 -3.44 -10.36 7.32
C GLY A 103 -4.53 -9.51 6.68
N GLN A 104 -4.13 -8.31 6.26
CA GLN A 104 -4.97 -7.40 5.48
C GLN A 104 -4.14 -6.80 4.35
N GLN A 105 -4.59 -6.99 3.11
CA GLN A 105 -3.88 -6.59 1.91
C GLN A 105 -4.40 -5.26 1.39
N ILE A 106 -3.50 -4.41 0.89
CA ILE A 106 -3.85 -3.14 0.27
C ILE A 106 -4.09 -3.37 -1.23
N TYR A 107 -5.10 -2.69 -1.78
CA TYR A 107 -5.43 -2.75 -3.19
C TYR A 107 -5.96 -1.40 -3.69
N VAL A 108 -5.91 -1.23 -5.01
CA VAL A 108 -6.48 -0.10 -5.72
C VAL A 108 -7.70 -0.56 -6.52
N LYS A 109 -8.82 0.15 -6.39
CA LYS A 109 -10.02 -0.06 -7.21
C LYS A 109 -9.86 0.56 -8.60
N ASP A 110 -10.72 0.17 -9.54
CA ASP A 110 -10.70 0.71 -10.91
C ASP A 110 -10.95 2.23 -10.97
N ASP A 111 -11.66 2.79 -9.99
CA ASP A 111 -11.87 4.23 -9.81
C ASP A 111 -10.72 4.93 -9.06
N GLY A 112 -9.64 4.20 -8.76
CA GLY A 112 -8.44 4.68 -8.09
C GLY A 112 -8.48 4.67 -6.58
N GLN A 113 -9.60 4.36 -5.92
CA GLN A 113 -9.65 4.34 -4.46
C GLN A 113 -8.62 3.38 -3.87
N LEU A 114 -7.76 3.87 -2.96
CA LEU A 114 -6.85 3.03 -2.18
C LEU A 114 -7.62 2.43 -1.00
N ARG A 115 -7.69 1.10 -0.95
CA ARG A 115 -8.49 0.34 0.00
C ARG A 115 -7.68 -0.82 0.58
N PHE A 116 -8.25 -1.48 1.58
CA PHE A 116 -7.68 -2.68 2.16
C PHE A 116 -8.74 -3.74 2.45
N THR A 117 -8.32 -4.99 2.50
CA THR A 117 -9.23 -6.12 2.74
C THR A 117 -9.64 -6.21 4.22
N GLY A 118 -10.78 -6.84 4.48
CA GLY A 118 -11.19 -7.16 5.84
C GLY A 118 -10.27 -8.20 6.49
N PRO A 119 -10.32 -8.34 7.82
CA PRO A 119 -9.62 -9.43 8.50
C PRO A 119 -10.06 -10.79 7.96
N HIS A 120 -9.13 -11.74 7.88
CA HIS A 120 -9.38 -13.12 7.43
C HIS A 120 -9.98 -13.26 6.02
N SER A 121 -9.97 -12.20 5.21
CA SER A 121 -10.69 -12.18 3.93
C SER A 121 -9.89 -11.48 2.85
N VAL A 122 -9.97 -12.02 1.64
CA VAL A 122 -9.52 -11.36 0.40
C VAL A 122 -10.69 -10.76 -0.38
N ALA A 123 -11.91 -10.80 0.16
CA ALA A 123 -13.09 -10.29 -0.52
C ALA A 123 -13.02 -8.77 -0.66
N THR A 124 -13.28 -8.29 -1.87
CA THR A 124 -13.30 -6.86 -2.22
C THR A 124 -14.67 -6.47 -2.76
N ASP A 125 -14.97 -5.18 -2.67
CA ASP A 125 -16.14 -4.61 -3.33
C ASP A 125 -15.76 -4.14 -4.75
N GLY A 126 -16.00 -5.01 -5.72
CA GLY A 126 -15.67 -4.80 -7.12
C GLY A 126 -14.23 -5.19 -7.47
N ASN A 127 -13.80 -4.73 -8.64
CA ASN A 127 -12.46 -5.00 -9.16
C ASN A 127 -11.38 -4.40 -8.25
N ALA A 128 -10.36 -5.21 -7.98
CA ALA A 128 -9.26 -4.88 -7.09
C ALA A 128 -7.93 -5.25 -7.74
N THR A 129 -7.01 -4.29 -7.80
CA THR A 129 -5.63 -4.51 -8.23
C THR A 129 -4.73 -4.51 -6.99
N PHE A 130 -4.16 -5.68 -6.66
CA PHE A 130 -3.27 -5.86 -5.50
C PHE A 130 -1.79 -5.60 -5.81
N THR A 131 -1.44 -5.55 -7.09
CA THR A 131 -0.06 -5.38 -7.58
C THR A 131 0.14 -4.05 -8.27
N GLY A 132 1.38 -3.58 -8.36
CA GLY A 132 1.74 -2.31 -9.01
C GLY A 132 2.30 -1.29 -8.03
N PHE A 133 2.37 -1.63 -6.74
CA PHE A 133 3.04 -0.81 -5.73
C PHE A 133 4.55 -0.87 -5.91
N GLY A 134 5.23 0.25 -5.67
CA GLY A 134 6.68 0.30 -5.67
C GLY A 134 7.18 1.46 -4.83
N ILE A 135 8.29 1.25 -4.12
CA ILE A 135 9.00 2.32 -3.42
C ILE A 135 10.08 2.85 -4.37
N ALA A 136 9.86 4.06 -4.88
CA ALA A 136 10.82 4.80 -5.68
C ALA A 136 11.91 5.46 -4.81
N TYR A 137 12.84 6.17 -5.46
CA TYR A 137 13.88 6.95 -4.80
C TYR A 137 13.29 7.92 -3.75
N ASP A 138 14.06 8.22 -2.70
CA ASP A 138 13.64 9.02 -1.53
C ASP A 138 12.43 8.47 -0.77
N ALA A 139 12.33 7.14 -0.66
CA ALA A 139 11.31 6.45 0.13
C ALA A 139 9.88 6.86 -0.28
N LYS A 140 9.63 6.83 -1.60
CA LYS A 140 8.38 7.28 -2.17
C LYS A 140 7.52 6.11 -2.62
N LEU A 141 6.46 5.81 -1.89
CA LEU A 141 5.51 4.80 -2.34
C LEU A 141 4.71 5.33 -3.53
N GLN A 142 4.65 4.56 -4.60
CA GLN A 142 3.89 4.83 -5.80
C GLN A 142 3.03 3.62 -6.19
N PHE A 143 2.02 3.87 -7.01
CA PHE A 143 1.24 2.83 -7.66
C PHE A 143 1.31 3.02 -9.18
N GLU A 144 1.71 1.98 -9.90
CA GLU A 144 1.93 2.01 -11.36
C GLU A 144 2.84 3.18 -11.78
N ASN A 145 3.90 3.42 -11.00
CA ASN A 145 4.87 4.51 -11.18
C ASN A 145 4.25 5.93 -11.11
N SER A 146 3.05 6.07 -10.53
CA SER A 146 2.34 7.33 -10.37
C SER A 146 2.12 7.67 -8.90
N ASP A 147 1.93 8.97 -8.63
CA ASP A 147 1.70 9.51 -7.30
C ASP A 147 0.25 9.36 -6.86
N TRP A 148 -0.10 10.03 -5.77
CA TRP A 148 -1.39 9.90 -5.10
C TRP A 148 -2.17 11.20 -5.15
N LEU A 149 -3.49 11.06 -5.09
CA LEU A 149 -4.44 12.15 -4.91
C LEU A 149 -5.08 12.02 -3.53
N ALA A 150 -5.19 13.13 -2.83
CA ALA A 150 -5.93 13.26 -1.58
C ALA A 150 -7.18 14.13 -1.86
N CYS A 151 -8.36 13.52 -1.91
CA CYS A 151 -9.62 14.17 -2.27
C CYS A 151 -10.53 14.31 -1.06
N LEU A 152 -11.22 15.43 -0.89
CA LEU A 152 -12.10 15.63 0.26
C LEU A 152 -13.18 14.54 0.31
N GLY A 153 -13.29 13.86 1.45
CA GLY A 153 -14.30 12.80 1.65
C GLY A 153 -15.51 13.25 2.46
N GLY A 154 -15.94 14.52 2.28
CA GLY A 154 -17.22 15.02 2.78
C GLY A 154 -17.13 16.23 3.71
N SER A 155 -16.46 16.11 4.86
CA SER A 155 -16.33 17.24 5.79
C SER A 155 -15.13 18.12 5.45
N ILE A 156 -15.33 19.44 5.49
CA ILE A 156 -14.27 20.47 5.42
C ILE A 156 -13.82 20.93 6.82
N SER A 157 -14.50 20.48 7.88
CA SER A 157 -14.19 20.86 9.26
C SER A 157 -14.56 19.74 10.26
N PRO A 158 -13.59 18.91 10.71
CA PRO A 158 -12.22 18.84 10.22
C PRO A 158 -12.18 18.28 8.80
N ALA A 159 -11.31 18.84 7.95
CA ALA A 159 -11.09 18.36 6.59
C ALA A 159 -10.49 16.96 6.62
N ASN A 160 -11.10 16.02 5.90
CA ASN A 160 -10.60 14.66 5.74
C ASN A 160 -10.45 14.34 4.26
N PHE A 161 -9.30 13.80 3.88
CA PHE A 161 -9.01 13.48 2.49
C PHE A 161 -8.86 11.98 2.31
N GLN A 162 -9.68 11.38 1.45
CA GLN A 162 -9.51 9.98 1.05
C GLN A 162 -8.44 9.87 -0.04
N ILE A 163 -7.67 8.78 -0.01
CA ILE A 163 -6.53 8.57 -0.91
C ILE A 163 -6.93 7.78 -2.16
N TYR A 164 -6.45 8.25 -3.32
CA TYR A 164 -6.64 7.64 -4.63
C TYR A 164 -5.31 7.52 -5.38
N ALA A 165 -5.13 6.45 -6.14
CA ALA A 165 -4.01 6.30 -7.07
C ALA A 165 -4.22 7.21 -8.28
N ALA A 166 -3.27 8.11 -8.55
CA ALA A 166 -3.39 9.05 -9.66
C ALA A 166 -3.40 8.35 -11.04
N SER A 167 -2.76 7.18 -11.17
CA SER A 167 -2.76 6.40 -12.42
C SER A 167 -4.14 5.90 -12.85
N ARG A 168 -5.10 5.87 -11.93
CA ARG A 168 -6.44 5.31 -12.15
C ARG A 168 -7.55 6.37 -12.19
N VAL A 169 -7.24 7.63 -11.96
CA VAL A 169 -8.20 8.75 -12.07
C VAL A 169 -7.91 9.54 -13.33
N PRO A 170 -8.80 9.53 -14.35
CA PRO A 170 -8.63 10.35 -15.54
C PRO A 170 -8.49 11.82 -15.20
N VAL A 171 -7.56 12.53 -15.86
CA VAL A 171 -7.22 13.93 -15.53
C VAL A 171 -8.42 14.87 -15.64
N ASP A 172 -9.32 14.62 -16.59
CA ASP A 172 -10.58 15.35 -16.80
C ASP A 172 -11.66 15.04 -15.74
N ARG A 173 -11.40 14.07 -14.86
CA ARG A 173 -12.32 13.61 -13.80
C ARG A 173 -11.76 13.79 -12.40
N ILE A 174 -10.59 14.41 -12.23
CA ILE A 174 -10.05 14.73 -10.91
C ILE A 174 -10.89 15.89 -10.34
N PRO A 175 -11.61 15.71 -9.22
CA PRO A 175 -12.30 16.81 -8.55
C PRO A 175 -11.37 17.97 -8.19
N GLU A 176 -11.87 19.21 -8.24
CA GLU A 176 -11.08 20.42 -7.94
C GLU A 176 -10.55 20.46 -6.50
N ASP A 177 -11.19 19.73 -5.58
CA ASP A 177 -10.79 19.63 -4.19
C ASP A 177 -9.76 18.53 -3.91
N CYS A 178 -9.31 17.82 -4.95
CA CYS A 178 -8.22 16.86 -4.85
C CYS A 178 -6.85 17.52 -4.89
N LEU A 179 -5.97 17.04 -4.03
CA LEU A 179 -4.60 17.52 -3.90
C LEU A 179 -3.64 16.39 -4.27
N SER A 180 -2.86 16.56 -5.32
CA SER A 180 -1.75 15.63 -5.62
C SER A 180 -0.67 15.72 -4.56
N PHE A 181 -0.14 14.58 -4.09
CA PHE A 181 0.91 14.57 -3.09
C PHE A 181 1.89 13.40 -3.29
N ILE A 182 3.09 13.58 -2.74
CA ILE A 182 4.08 12.51 -2.64
C ILE A 182 3.81 11.75 -1.34
N TRP A 183 3.58 10.44 -1.46
CA TRP A 183 3.55 9.56 -0.31
C TRP A 183 4.99 9.23 0.10
N HIS A 184 5.40 9.70 1.27
CA HIS A 184 6.73 9.47 1.82
C HIS A 184 6.67 8.47 2.96
N ASP A 185 7.51 7.43 2.86
CA ASP A 185 7.60 6.34 3.80
C ASP A 185 8.54 6.72 4.95
N VAL A 186 8.01 6.78 6.16
CA VAL A 186 8.77 7.01 7.39
C VAL A 186 9.03 5.67 8.05
N TYR A 187 10.21 5.10 7.79
CA TYR A 187 10.54 3.74 8.24
C TYR A 187 10.68 3.62 9.75
N ASN A 188 10.09 2.55 10.30
CA ASN A 188 10.24 2.14 11.69
C ASN A 188 10.08 0.62 11.82
N GLN A 189 11.19 -0.12 11.83
CA GLN A 189 11.16 -1.58 11.93
C GLN A 189 10.63 -2.11 13.26
N ASN A 190 10.69 -1.28 14.31
CA ASN A 190 10.17 -1.60 15.63
C ASN A 190 8.71 -1.20 15.80
N ALA A 191 8.04 -0.76 14.72
CA ALA A 191 6.63 -0.41 14.77
C ALA A 191 5.78 -1.63 15.17
N THR A 192 4.92 -1.38 16.15
CA THR A 192 3.94 -2.34 16.65
C THR A 192 2.87 -2.59 15.59
N ALA A 193 2.55 -3.87 15.37
CA ALA A 193 1.43 -4.27 14.53
C ALA A 193 0.12 -4.14 15.31
N ALA A 194 -0.92 -3.59 14.68
CA ALA A 194 -2.28 -3.70 15.21
C ALA A 194 -2.76 -5.16 15.17
N TRP A 195 -3.80 -5.52 15.92
CA TRP A 195 -4.47 -6.80 15.66
C TRP A 195 -5.08 -6.80 14.26
N GLN A 196 -6.02 -5.87 14.01
CA GLN A 196 -6.57 -5.58 12.69
C GLN A 196 -6.91 -4.08 12.57
N TYR A 197 -6.97 -3.60 11.33
CA TYR A 197 -7.52 -2.29 10.97
C TYR A 197 -8.97 -2.44 10.49
N GLU A 198 -9.78 -1.42 10.73
CA GLU A 198 -11.20 -1.36 10.34
C GLU A 198 -11.52 -0.20 9.42
#